data_AF-A0A9P6WTH1-F1
#
_entry.id   AF-A0A9P6WTH1-F1
#
_cell.length_a   1.000
_cell.length_b   1.000
_cell.length_c   1.000
_cell.angle_alpha   90.00
_cell.angle_beta   90.00
_cell.angle_gamma   90.00
#
_symmetry.space_group_name_H-M   'P 1'
#
loop_
_entity.id
_entity.type
_entity.pdbx_description
1 polymer ?
#
loop_
_entity_poly.entity_id
_entity_poly.type
_entity_poly.pdbx_seq_one_letter_code
_entity_poly.pdbx_strand_id
1 'polypeptide(L)'
;MPSTSNSDAGALAEGDEALAAGEAANAIGKGATAVGAGATAVAQIATAVGNNALASGQNSAAFGNNAQANGPGSVAVGGAAVDADGNPLITSGGVPVETGATSAGVGGTAVGASAAAVVRVRRGRQCHR
;
A
#
# COMPACT_ATOMS: atom_id res chain seq x y z
N MET A 1 -26.07 -15.46 25.15
CA MET A 1 -24.74 -15.21 24.55
C MET A 1 -24.37 -13.76 24.91
N PRO A 2 -23.21 -13.49 25.53
CA PRO A 2 -22.84 -12.14 25.98
C PRO A 2 -22.47 -11.23 24.79
N SER A 3 -22.60 -9.93 25.00
CA SER A 3 -22.38 -8.84 24.04
C SER A 3 -20.89 -8.61 23.75
N THR A 4 -20.53 -8.41 22.48
CA THR A 4 -19.49 -7.45 22.08
C THR A 4 -20.01 -6.67 20.89
N SER A 5 -20.04 -5.34 20.98
CA SER A 5 -20.20 -4.49 19.81
C SER A 5 -19.02 -4.77 18.88
N ASN A 6 -19.23 -5.52 17.80
CA ASN A 6 -18.26 -5.58 16.73
C ASN A 6 -18.49 -4.37 15.84
N SER A 7 -17.78 -3.28 16.14
CA SER A 7 -17.52 -2.25 15.13
C SER A 7 -16.54 -2.75 14.06
N ASP A 8 -16.12 -4.02 14.11
CA ASP A 8 -15.20 -4.65 13.19
C ASP A 8 -15.80 -4.62 11.79
N ALA A 9 -15.24 -3.77 10.92
CA ALA A 9 -15.43 -3.97 9.50
C ALA A 9 -14.79 -5.32 9.18
N GLY A 10 -15.57 -6.29 8.71
CA GLY A 10 -15.02 -7.57 8.26
C GLY A 10 -14.06 -7.39 7.08
N ALA A 11 -13.34 -8.44 6.72
CA ALA A 11 -12.62 -8.48 5.46
C ALA A 11 -13.62 -8.57 4.29
N LEU A 12 -13.45 -7.73 3.27
CA LEU A 12 -14.26 -7.65 2.06
C LEU A 12 -13.44 -8.10 0.85
N ALA A 13 -13.81 -9.23 0.25
CA ALA A 13 -13.26 -9.71 -1.01
C ALA A 13 -14.36 -9.66 -2.07
N GLU A 14 -14.33 -8.63 -2.93
CA GLU A 14 -15.33 -8.46 -4.00
C GLU A 14 -14.86 -9.04 -5.34
N GLY A 15 -13.55 -9.02 -5.61
CA GLY A 15 -13.01 -9.50 -6.87
C GLY A 15 -13.10 -11.02 -7.02
N ASP A 16 -13.29 -11.50 -8.25
CA ASP A 16 -13.10 -12.93 -8.55
C ASP A 16 -11.70 -13.37 -8.11
N GLU A 17 -11.60 -14.49 -7.37
CA GLU A 17 -10.32 -15.02 -6.85
C GLU A 17 -9.59 -14.04 -5.91
N ALA A 18 -10.31 -13.07 -5.31
CA ALA A 18 -9.73 -12.14 -4.37
C ALA A 18 -9.56 -12.76 -2.97
N LEU A 19 -8.54 -12.30 -2.24
CA LEU A 19 -8.25 -12.68 -0.86
C LEU A 19 -8.23 -11.44 0.02
N ALA A 20 -9.13 -11.34 0.98
CA ALA A 20 -9.11 -10.31 2.01
C ALA A 20 -8.95 -10.96 3.39
N ALA A 21 -7.93 -10.56 4.15
CA ALA A 21 -7.64 -11.10 5.47
C ALA A 21 -7.19 -9.99 6.43
N GLY A 22 -8.07 -9.58 7.33
CA GLY A 22 -7.84 -8.51 8.30
C GLY A 22 -9.12 -7.74 8.59
N GLU A 23 -9.15 -7.01 9.69
CA GLU A 23 -10.21 -6.04 9.97
C GLU A 23 -10.15 -4.92 8.92
N ALA A 24 -11.29 -4.56 8.32
CA ALA A 24 -11.40 -3.57 7.25
C ALA A 24 -10.52 -3.83 6.00
N ALA A 25 -10.08 -5.07 5.75
CA ALA A 25 -9.32 -5.41 4.55
C ALA A 25 -10.23 -5.46 3.31
N ASN A 26 -9.89 -4.78 2.22
CA ASN A 26 -10.70 -4.68 1.00
C ASN A 26 -9.91 -5.18 -0.23
N ALA A 27 -10.26 -6.34 -0.76
CA ALA A 27 -9.74 -6.87 -2.01
C ALA A 27 -10.82 -6.77 -3.11
N ILE A 28 -10.82 -5.66 -3.84
CA ILE A 28 -11.88 -5.30 -4.79
C ILE A 28 -11.55 -5.76 -6.22
N GLY A 29 -10.28 -5.75 -6.60
CA GLY A 29 -9.86 -6.17 -7.93
C GLY A 29 -9.89 -7.68 -8.14
N LYS A 30 -10.07 -8.12 -9.39
CA LYS A 30 -9.94 -9.55 -9.75
C LYS A 30 -8.53 -10.07 -9.43
N GLY A 31 -8.43 -11.17 -8.69
CA GLY A 31 -7.18 -11.74 -8.20
C GLY A 31 -6.44 -10.83 -7.21
N ALA A 32 -7.12 -9.84 -6.63
CA ALA A 32 -6.51 -8.93 -5.66
C ALA A 32 -6.31 -9.63 -4.31
N THR A 33 -5.24 -9.28 -3.61
CA THR A 33 -4.95 -9.80 -2.27
C THR A 33 -4.77 -8.62 -1.32
N ALA A 34 -5.54 -8.54 -0.25
CA ALA A 34 -5.46 -7.55 0.81
C ALA A 34 -5.28 -8.25 2.15
N VAL A 35 -4.14 -8.07 2.80
CA VAL A 35 -3.80 -8.73 4.07
C VAL A 35 -3.32 -7.69 5.09
N GLY A 36 -4.02 -7.57 6.21
CA GLY A 36 -3.75 -6.59 7.27
C GLY A 36 -4.96 -5.71 7.57
N ALA A 37 -4.92 -5.03 8.72
CA ALA A 37 -5.99 -4.10 9.11
C ALA A 37 -6.06 -2.93 8.11
N GLY A 38 -7.22 -2.63 7.53
CA GLY A 38 -7.40 -1.54 6.56
C GLY A 38 -6.67 -1.72 5.21
N ALA A 39 -6.07 -2.88 4.94
CA ALA A 39 -5.37 -3.14 3.69
C ALA A 39 -6.34 -3.09 2.51
N THR A 40 -6.00 -2.40 1.42
CA THR A 40 -6.91 -2.15 0.30
C THR A 40 -6.22 -2.42 -1.03
N ALA A 41 -6.69 -3.42 -1.76
CA ALA A 41 -6.25 -3.78 -3.10
C ALA A 41 -7.40 -3.59 -4.09
N VAL A 42 -7.41 -2.46 -4.80
CA VAL A 42 -8.54 -2.08 -5.67
C VAL A 42 -8.38 -2.52 -7.13
N ALA A 43 -7.15 -2.78 -7.56
CA ALA A 43 -6.84 -3.10 -8.95
C ALA A 43 -6.69 -4.60 -9.20
N GLN A 44 -6.77 -5.03 -10.47
CA GLN A 44 -6.65 -6.45 -10.82
C GLN A 44 -5.23 -6.91 -10.56
N ILE A 45 -5.10 -8.11 -9.98
CA ILE A 45 -3.83 -8.74 -9.60
C ILE A 45 -3.02 -7.81 -8.67
N ALA A 46 -3.70 -6.92 -7.93
CA ALA A 46 -3.04 -6.03 -6.98
C ALA A 46 -2.86 -6.74 -5.63
N THR A 47 -1.69 -6.60 -5.02
CA THR A 47 -1.39 -7.20 -3.71
C THR A 47 -1.09 -6.09 -2.71
N ALA A 48 -1.89 -5.95 -1.66
CA ALA A 48 -1.67 -5.06 -0.53
C ALA A 48 -1.47 -5.89 0.74
N VAL A 49 -0.30 -5.81 1.35
CA VAL A 49 0.03 -6.53 2.59
C VAL A 49 0.62 -5.57 3.60
N GLY A 50 -0.08 -5.37 4.71
CA GLY A 50 0.30 -4.45 5.78
C GLY A 50 -0.89 -3.64 6.26
N ASN A 51 -0.74 -3.03 7.45
CA ASN A 51 -1.76 -2.13 7.98
C ASN A 51 -1.89 -0.88 7.09
N ASN A 52 -3.09 -0.56 6.63
CA ASN A 52 -3.38 0.55 5.70
C ASN A 52 -2.57 0.52 4.38
N ALA A 53 -2.12 -0.65 3.94
CA ALA A 53 -1.47 -0.77 2.62
C ALA A 53 -2.49 -0.53 1.49
N LEU A 54 -2.09 0.20 0.45
CA LEU A 54 -2.93 0.51 -0.72
C LEU A 54 -2.26 0.03 -2.01
N ALA A 55 -2.90 -0.89 -2.73
CA ALA A 55 -2.49 -1.31 -4.06
C ALA A 55 -3.58 -0.92 -5.09
N SER A 56 -3.33 0.19 -5.79
CA SER A 56 -4.28 0.80 -6.75
C SER A 56 -3.84 0.68 -8.20
N GLY A 57 -2.58 0.33 -8.45
CA GLY A 57 -2.10 -0.01 -9.79
C GLY A 57 -2.51 -1.42 -10.22
N GLN A 58 -2.85 -1.61 -11.49
CA GLN A 58 -2.99 -2.96 -12.06
C GLN A 58 -1.68 -3.72 -11.91
N ASN A 59 -1.71 -4.97 -11.45
CA ASN A 59 -0.52 -5.79 -11.22
C ASN A 59 0.51 -5.16 -10.26
N SER A 60 0.04 -4.28 -9.36
CA SER A 60 0.88 -3.59 -8.38
C SER A 60 1.00 -4.37 -7.08
N ALA A 61 2.06 -4.09 -6.31
CA ALA A 61 2.25 -4.72 -5.02
C ALA A 61 2.71 -3.71 -3.96
N ALA A 62 1.94 -3.56 -2.88
CA ALA A 62 2.23 -2.72 -1.72
C ALA A 62 2.49 -3.61 -0.50
N PHE A 63 3.68 -3.54 0.07
CA PHE A 63 4.09 -4.30 1.25
C PHE A 63 4.61 -3.35 2.34
N GLY A 64 3.97 -3.38 3.51
CA GLY A 64 4.35 -2.57 4.67
C GLY A 64 3.20 -1.70 5.19
N ASN A 65 3.38 -1.16 6.39
CA ASN A 65 2.42 -0.22 6.97
C ASN A 65 2.36 1.06 6.13
N ASN A 66 1.17 1.39 5.61
CA ASN A 66 0.91 2.59 4.80
C ASN A 66 1.66 2.60 3.45
N ALA A 67 2.08 1.45 2.94
CA ALA A 67 2.68 1.33 1.62
C ALA A 67 1.64 1.61 0.52
N GLN A 68 1.98 2.39 -0.51
CA GLN A 68 1.06 2.75 -1.59
C GLN A 68 1.67 2.45 -2.96
N ALA A 69 1.13 1.47 -3.66
CA ALA A 69 1.48 1.12 -5.04
C ALA A 69 0.38 1.61 -5.99
N ASN A 70 0.51 2.86 -6.43
CA ASN A 70 -0.49 3.55 -7.26
C ASN A 70 -0.22 3.37 -8.76
N GLY A 71 1.03 3.10 -9.15
CA GLY A 71 1.39 2.89 -10.56
C GLY A 71 1.05 1.48 -11.06
N PRO A 72 0.59 1.31 -12.32
CA PRO A 72 0.49 -0.01 -12.94
C PRO A 72 1.84 -0.73 -12.95
N GLY A 73 1.87 -1.99 -12.52
CA GLY A 73 3.10 -2.79 -12.37
C GLY A 73 4.08 -2.24 -11.34
N SER A 74 3.64 -1.31 -10.48
CA SER A 74 4.51 -0.69 -9.49
C SER A 74 4.62 -1.55 -8.22
N VAL A 75 5.75 -1.44 -7.56
CA VAL A 75 6.03 -2.14 -6.30
C VAL A 75 6.42 -1.11 -5.25
N ALA A 76 5.71 -1.08 -4.13
CA ALA A 76 6.02 -0.24 -2.98
C ALA A 76 6.28 -1.15 -1.78
N VAL A 77 7.52 -1.21 -1.31
CA VAL A 77 7.93 -2.04 -0.17
C VAL A 77 8.53 -1.12 0.89
N GLY A 78 7.81 -0.89 1.98
CA GLY A 78 8.26 -0.05 3.07
C GLY A 78 7.11 0.44 3.91
N GLY A 79 7.35 0.60 5.20
CA GLY A 79 6.34 1.14 6.11
C GLY A 79 6.97 1.89 7.26
N ALA A 80 6.13 2.13 8.28
CA ALA A 80 6.52 2.71 9.55
C ALA A 80 7.88 2.14 10.02
N ALA A 81 8.93 2.96 9.98
CA ALA A 81 10.20 2.62 10.60
C ALA A 81 9.97 2.67 12.11
N VAL A 82 9.84 1.50 12.74
CA VAL A 82 9.57 1.36 14.17
C VAL A 82 10.69 0.59 14.88
N ASP A 83 10.90 0.85 16.16
CA ASP A 83 11.80 0.11 17.02
C ASP A 83 11.22 -1.27 17.39
N ALA A 84 11.94 -2.02 18.24
CA ALA A 84 11.50 -3.33 18.71
C ALA A 84 10.21 -3.28 19.55
N ASP A 85 9.88 -2.12 20.10
CA ASP A 85 8.71 -1.87 20.94
C ASP A 85 7.53 -1.26 20.14
N GLY A 86 7.72 -1.03 18.83
CA GLY A 86 6.72 -0.46 17.94
C GLY A 86 6.68 1.07 17.91
N ASN A 87 7.63 1.77 18.56
CA ASN A 87 7.71 3.22 18.49
C ASN A 87 8.34 3.68 17.17
N PRO A 88 7.84 4.76 16.57
CA PRO A 88 8.40 5.33 15.35
C PRO A 88 9.85 5.79 15.55
N LEU A 89 10.76 5.26 14.73
CA LEU A 89 12.17 5.65 14.66
C LEU A 89 12.36 6.99 13.94
N ILE A 90 11.46 7.31 13.01
CA ILE A 90 11.47 8.59 12.30
C ILE A 90 10.40 9.47 12.95
N THR A 91 10.85 10.46 13.70
CA THR A 91 9.99 11.45 14.35
C THR A 91 10.42 12.85 13.97
N SER A 92 9.46 13.77 13.86
CA SER A 92 9.73 15.21 13.74
C SER A 92 9.20 15.88 15.00
N GLY A 93 10.09 16.31 15.89
CA GLY A 93 9.70 16.94 17.16
C GLY A 93 8.90 16.03 18.10
N GLY A 94 9.11 14.71 18.05
CA GLY A 94 8.41 13.72 18.87
C GLY A 94 7.11 13.17 18.26
N VAL A 95 6.71 13.62 17.07
CA VAL A 95 5.57 13.08 16.33
C VAL A 95 6.06 12.06 15.29
N PRO A 96 5.49 10.84 15.22
CA PRO A 96 5.76 9.90 14.14
C PRO A 96 5.57 10.56 12.78
N VAL A 97 6.53 10.39 11.87
CA VAL A 97 6.26 10.66 10.46
C VAL A 97 5.85 9.36 9.76
N GLU A 98 4.76 9.46 8.99
CA GLU A 98 4.27 8.35 8.19
C GLU A 98 5.34 7.99 7.14
N THR A 99 5.90 6.80 7.27
CA THR A 99 7.07 6.34 6.48
C THR A 99 6.70 5.29 5.44
N GLY A 100 5.46 5.28 4.98
CA GLY A 100 5.03 4.41 3.88
C GLY A 100 5.85 4.62 2.61
N ALA A 101 6.20 3.54 1.92
CA ALA A 101 6.74 3.62 0.57
C ALA A 101 5.62 4.00 -0.41
N THR A 102 5.89 4.90 -1.36
CA THR A 102 4.93 5.32 -2.38
C THR A 102 5.50 5.10 -3.78
N SER A 103 4.85 4.26 -4.58
CA SER A 103 5.21 4.06 -5.99
C SER A 103 4.06 4.50 -6.89
N ALA A 104 4.22 5.66 -7.53
CA ALA A 104 3.21 6.23 -8.42
C ALA A 104 3.57 6.09 -9.91
N GLY A 105 4.81 5.75 -10.24
CA GLY A 105 5.25 5.51 -11.61
C GLY A 105 4.81 4.15 -12.16
N VAL A 106 4.52 4.08 -13.48
CA VAL A 106 4.34 2.80 -14.19
C VAL A 106 5.63 1.99 -14.07
N GLY A 107 5.57 0.78 -13.52
CA GLY A 107 6.74 -0.05 -13.24
C GLY A 107 7.70 0.52 -12.20
N GLY A 108 7.29 1.54 -11.44
CA GLY A 108 8.13 2.14 -10.40
C GLY A 108 8.35 1.18 -9.23
N THR A 109 9.55 1.14 -8.67
CA THR A 109 9.84 0.41 -7.43
C THR A 109 10.26 1.40 -6.36
N ALA A 110 9.49 1.52 -5.28
CA ALA A 110 9.85 2.28 -4.09
C ALA A 110 10.17 1.31 -2.97
N VAL A 111 11.39 1.34 -2.42
CA VAL A 111 11.81 0.47 -1.32
C VAL A 111 12.38 1.30 -0.19
N GLY A 112 11.80 1.18 1.01
CA GLY A 112 12.25 1.83 2.24
C GLY A 112 11.26 2.82 2.84
N ALA A 113 11.56 3.23 4.07
CA ALA A 113 10.81 4.24 4.81
C ALA A 113 10.78 5.58 4.04
N SER A 114 9.58 6.07 3.71
CA SER A 114 9.36 7.30 2.91
C SER A 114 9.93 7.26 1.48
N ALA A 115 10.21 6.08 0.94
CA ALA A 115 10.66 5.97 -0.44
C ALA A 115 9.57 6.42 -1.41
N ALA A 116 9.92 7.23 -2.42
CA ALA A 116 8.98 7.69 -3.45
C ALA A 116 9.51 7.37 -4.85
N ALA A 117 8.78 6.55 -5.61
CA ALA A 117 9.07 6.25 -7.01
C ALA A 117 8.07 6.96 -7.92
N VAL A 118 8.54 8.00 -8.62
CA VAL A 118 7.79 8.71 -9.65
C VAL A 118 8.56 8.60 -10.96
N VAL A 119 7.94 7.95 -11.96
CA VAL A 119 8.45 7.99 -13.33
C VAL A 119 8.16 9.37 -13.90
N ARG A 120 9.19 10.22 -13.97
CA ARG A 120 9.11 11.42 -14.83
C ARG A 120 9.41 10.97 -16.26
N VAL A 121 8.38 10.85 -17.09
CA VAL A 121 8.56 10.79 -18.54
C VAL A 121 9.28 12.08 -18.93
N ARG A 122 10.58 11.99 -19.23
CA ARG A 122 11.29 13.09 -19.87
C ARG A 122 10.60 13.32 -21.20
N ARG A 123 9.71 14.32 -21.27
CA ARG A 123 9.37 14.92 -22.57
C ARG A 123 10.71 15.38 -23.13
N GLY A 124 11.20 14.68 -24.15
CA GLY A 124 12.45 15.02 -24.81
C GLY A 124 12.40 16.50 -25.14
N ARG A 125 13.36 17.27 -24.60
CA ARG A 125 13.67 18.57 -25.17
C ARG A 125 14.05 18.26 -26.61
N GLN A 126 13.15 18.54 -27.55
CA GLN A 126 13.54 18.65 -28.95
C GLN A 126 14.58 19.77 -28.98
N CYS A 127 15.84 19.40 -29.14
CA CYS A 127 16.90 20.35 -29.44
C CYS A 127 16.55 20.91 -30.82
N HIS A 128 15.91 22.08 -30.87
CA HIS A 128 15.83 22.85 -32.09
C HIS A 128 17.23 23.40 -32.36
N ARG A 129 17.73 23.09 -33.55
CA ARG A 129 19.10 23.33 -34.02
C ARG A 129 19.27 24.76 -34.50
#